data_AF-A0A8C5BPY2-F1
#
_entry.id   AF-A0A8C5BPY2-F1
#
_cell.length_a   1.000
_cell.length_b   1.000
_cell.length_c   1.000
_cell.angle_alpha   90.00
_cell.angle_beta   90.00
_cell.angle_gamma   90.00
#
_symmetry.space_group_name_H-M   'P 1'
#
loop_
_entity.id
_entity.type
_entity.pdbx_description
1 polymer ?
#
loop_
_entity_poly.entity_id
_entity_poly.type
_entity_poly.pdbx_seq_one_letter_code
_entity_poly.pdbx_strand_id
1 'polypeptide(L)'
;MTLYFVVPSREPNCKCSSKPQGPIMEDKFEYIRQLTALLESKDFRERIKGLDQLVADCQHNPSMVIRSLFPVFGLFRDRLLESNRKVNLYALEALQGMVRLLKNNLSGVLNHLVPAIVDNHLNSKNRAVYSAATGALCELVLNLDNSLLLELFCFKARVLSGQAKVDLIEKVLVMELYPRRPQLVEQKALPLLWGLLGPSSGSVHRATTSLCRALHHQMGPGLRQSAASQPPSVGRDLNQLTGTRRLTLGRAPDCDQLVTFCDQNLRMRD
;
A
#
# COMPACT_ATOMS: atom_id res chain seq x y z
N MET A 1 -6.31 25.44 -69.01
CA MET A 1 -5.43 26.35 -69.77
C MET A 1 -4.25 26.70 -68.88
N THR A 2 -3.05 26.36 -69.36
CA THR A 2 -1.72 26.85 -68.92
C THR A 2 -1.10 26.28 -67.63
N LEU A 3 -0.20 25.31 -67.88
CA LEU A 3 1.01 24.93 -67.15
C LEU A 3 1.98 26.14 -67.00
N TYR A 4 3.03 26.25 -66.18
CA TYR A 4 4.05 25.37 -65.58
C TYR A 4 4.71 26.17 -64.43
N PHE A 5 5.37 25.51 -63.47
CA PHE A 5 6.81 25.69 -63.18
C PHE A 5 7.29 24.67 -62.12
N VAL A 6 8.30 23.89 -62.50
CA VAL A 6 9.20 23.06 -61.66
C VAL A 6 10.38 24.00 -61.26
N VAL A 7 11.10 23.94 -60.13
CA VAL A 7 12.12 22.97 -59.64
C VAL A 7 12.56 23.38 -58.19
N PRO A 8 13.53 22.74 -57.49
CA PRO A 8 13.34 22.05 -56.20
C PRO A 8 14.15 22.68 -55.03
N SER A 9 14.10 22.13 -53.80
CA SER A 9 15.31 21.92 -52.96
C SER A 9 15.05 21.39 -51.54
N ARG A 10 15.84 20.36 -51.23
CA ARG A 10 16.58 20.08 -49.97
C ARG A 10 15.79 19.80 -48.70
N GLU A 11 15.76 18.50 -48.36
CA GLU A 11 15.61 18.01 -46.99
C GLU A 11 16.72 18.58 -46.07
N PRO A 12 16.40 19.08 -44.88
CA PRO A 12 17.34 19.15 -43.79
C PRO A 12 17.31 17.83 -43.02
N ASN A 13 18.36 17.04 -43.26
CA ASN A 13 18.77 15.89 -42.47
C ASN A 13 18.99 16.31 -41.00
N CYS A 14 17.97 16.22 -40.15
CA CYS A 14 18.12 16.33 -38.70
C CYS A 14 18.61 14.99 -38.16
N LYS A 15 19.94 14.83 -38.11
CA LYS A 15 20.61 13.80 -37.32
C LYS A 15 20.27 14.02 -35.84
N CYS A 16 19.26 13.30 -35.35
CA CYS A 16 19.07 13.16 -33.91
C CYS A 16 20.25 12.33 -33.38
N SER A 17 21.18 12.99 -32.70
CA SER A 17 22.29 12.34 -32.02
C SER A 17 21.74 11.53 -30.83
N SER A 18 21.46 10.26 -31.08
CA SER A 18 21.16 9.27 -30.05
C SER A 18 22.44 8.98 -29.28
N LYS A 19 22.51 9.44 -28.03
CA LYS A 19 23.52 8.98 -27.07
C LYS A 19 23.44 7.45 -26.95
N PRO A 20 24.57 6.72 -26.81
CA PRO A 20 24.55 5.27 -26.74
C PRO A 20 23.90 4.81 -25.42
N GLN A 21 22.67 4.31 -25.50
CA GLN A 21 21.93 3.72 -24.38
C GLN A 21 22.36 2.26 -24.07
N GLY A 22 23.31 1.70 -24.84
CA GLY A 22 23.71 0.29 -24.80
C GLY A 22 24.21 -0.24 -23.44
N PRO A 23 25.27 0.33 -22.84
CA PRO A 23 25.87 -0.23 -21.62
C PRO A 23 24.92 -0.25 -20.43
N ILE A 24 24.16 0.84 -20.27
CA ILE A 24 23.21 1.07 -19.18
C ILE A 24 21.99 0.13 -19.24
N MET A 25 21.62 -0.34 -20.44
CA MET A 25 20.55 -1.31 -20.63
C MET A 25 21.05 -2.74 -20.38
N GLU A 26 22.24 -3.09 -20.86
CA GLU A 26 22.85 -4.40 -20.69
C GLU A 26 23.07 -4.74 -19.20
N ASP A 27 23.58 -3.78 -18.42
CA ASP A 27 23.72 -3.91 -16.96
C ASP A 27 22.38 -4.19 -16.26
N LYS A 28 21.29 -3.57 -16.73
CA LYS A 28 19.95 -3.76 -16.17
C LYS A 28 19.41 -5.16 -16.48
N PHE A 29 19.57 -5.64 -17.71
CA PHE A 29 19.11 -6.97 -18.09
C PHE A 29 19.86 -8.06 -17.34
N GLU A 30 21.17 -7.90 -17.19
CA GLU A 30 22.00 -8.85 -16.44
C GLU A 30 21.63 -8.87 -14.96
N TYR A 31 21.39 -7.69 -14.36
CA TYR A 31 20.89 -7.58 -12.99
C TYR A 31 19.58 -8.36 -12.78
N ILE A 32 18.59 -8.13 -13.64
CA ILE A 32 17.30 -8.82 -13.56
C ILE A 32 17.49 -10.33 -13.73
N ARG A 33 18.30 -10.76 -14.69
CA ARG A 33 18.57 -12.19 -14.96
C ARG A 33 19.18 -12.89 -13.75
N GLN A 34 20.17 -12.30 -13.11
CA GLN A 34 20.81 -12.85 -11.91
C GLN A 34 19.82 -12.94 -10.74
N LEU A 35 19.04 -11.89 -10.52
CA LEU A 35 18.05 -11.88 -9.45
C LEU A 35 16.94 -12.91 -9.68
N THR A 36 16.45 -13.05 -10.92
CA THR A 36 15.49 -14.10 -11.30
C THR A 36 16.03 -15.48 -10.99
N ALA A 37 17.28 -15.77 -11.34
CA ALA A 37 17.89 -17.09 -11.10
C ALA A 37 17.89 -17.48 -9.60
N LEU A 38 18.12 -16.52 -8.70
CA LEU A 38 18.05 -16.73 -7.26
C LEU A 38 16.61 -16.87 -6.79
N LEU A 39 15.75 -15.91 -7.12
CA LEU A 39 14.39 -15.85 -6.60
C LEU A 39 13.53 -17.01 -7.11
N GLU A 40 13.74 -17.51 -8.33
CA GLU A 40 12.98 -18.63 -8.90
C GLU A 40 13.67 -20.00 -8.73
N SER A 41 14.79 -20.06 -7.98
CA SER A 41 15.48 -21.31 -7.71
C SER A 41 14.54 -22.33 -7.04
N LYS A 42 14.74 -23.62 -7.37
CA LYS A 42 14.03 -24.73 -6.71
C LYS A 42 14.42 -24.86 -5.23
N ASP A 43 15.66 -24.51 -4.89
CA ASP A 43 16.12 -24.49 -3.50
C ASP A 43 15.62 -23.23 -2.79
N PHE A 44 14.86 -23.42 -1.70
CA PHE A 44 14.34 -22.31 -0.91
C PHE A 44 15.45 -21.46 -0.28
N ARG A 45 16.64 -22.02 -0.05
CA ARG A 45 17.78 -21.28 0.52
C ARG A 45 18.32 -20.26 -0.49
N GLU A 46 18.37 -20.62 -1.77
CA GLU A 46 18.75 -19.68 -2.83
C GLU A 46 17.72 -18.56 -3.00
N ARG A 47 16.42 -18.86 -2.80
CA ARG A 47 15.38 -17.81 -2.78
C ARG A 47 15.56 -16.83 -1.62
N ILE A 48 15.92 -17.33 -0.42
CA ILE A 48 16.26 -16.47 0.73
C ILE A 48 17.48 -15.60 0.41
N LYS A 49 18.54 -16.17 -0.18
CA LYS A 49 19.71 -15.39 -0.64
C LYS A 49 19.32 -14.32 -1.65
N GLY A 50 18.40 -14.62 -2.56
CA GLY A 50 17.86 -13.63 -3.50
C GLY A 50 17.11 -12.49 -2.81
N LEU A 51 16.37 -12.77 -1.74
CA LEU A 51 15.72 -11.75 -0.91
C LEU A 51 16.75 -10.88 -0.16
N ASP A 52 17.79 -11.50 0.42
CA ASP A 52 18.89 -10.78 1.07
C ASP A 52 19.63 -9.86 0.09
N GLN A 53 19.96 -10.38 -1.09
CA GLN A 53 20.59 -9.60 -2.15
C GLN A 53 19.71 -8.42 -2.55
N LEU A 54 18.40 -8.62 -2.73
CA LEU A 54 17.50 -7.53 -3.10
C LEU A 54 17.40 -6.45 -2.01
N VAL A 55 17.38 -6.82 -0.73
CA VAL A 55 17.43 -5.85 0.38
C VAL A 55 18.75 -5.07 0.36
N ALA A 56 19.88 -5.76 0.17
CA ALA A 56 21.19 -5.14 0.05
C ALA A 56 21.27 -4.19 -1.15
N ASP A 57 20.69 -4.56 -2.30
CA ASP A 57 20.61 -3.71 -3.48
C ASP A 57 19.76 -2.46 -3.24
N CYS A 58 18.66 -2.58 -2.49
CA CYS A 58 17.86 -1.40 -2.10
C CYS A 58 18.69 -0.41 -1.26
N GLN A 59 19.65 -0.90 -0.47
CA GLN A 59 20.49 -0.07 0.38
C GLN A 59 21.71 0.50 -0.36
N HIS A 60 22.40 -0.33 -1.13
CA HIS A 60 23.70 0.00 -1.72
C HIS A 60 23.62 0.39 -3.20
N ASN A 61 22.57 -0.03 -3.91
CA ASN A 61 22.34 0.28 -5.32
C ASN A 61 20.87 0.59 -5.65
N PRO A 62 20.23 1.55 -4.93
CA PRO A 62 18.80 1.82 -5.08
C PRO A 62 18.42 2.26 -6.50
N SER A 63 19.33 2.93 -7.22
CA SER A 63 19.06 3.41 -8.59
C SER A 63 18.83 2.25 -9.56
N MET A 64 19.56 1.13 -9.44
CA MET A 64 19.35 -0.06 -10.26
C MET A 64 17.98 -0.70 -9.98
N VAL A 65 17.62 -0.81 -8.70
CA VAL A 65 16.31 -1.36 -8.27
C VAL A 65 15.18 -0.49 -8.77
N ILE A 66 15.25 0.83 -8.59
CA ILE A 66 14.23 1.79 -9.03
C ILE A 66 14.07 1.76 -10.56
N ARG A 67 15.17 1.70 -11.31
CA ARG A 67 15.13 1.58 -12.78
C ARG A 67 14.54 0.25 -13.27
N SER A 68 14.50 -0.75 -12.39
CA SER A 68 14.02 -2.11 -12.65
C SER A 68 12.80 -2.46 -11.80
N LEU A 69 12.08 -1.45 -11.30
CA LEU A 69 11.09 -1.61 -10.24
C LEU A 69 10.03 -2.65 -10.58
N PHE A 70 9.40 -2.55 -11.75
CA PHE A 70 8.32 -3.47 -12.14
C PHE A 70 8.75 -4.95 -12.23
N PRO A 71 9.79 -5.33 -13.00
CA PRO A 71 10.20 -6.74 -13.06
C PRO A 71 10.71 -7.26 -11.72
N VAL A 72 11.48 -6.46 -10.97
CA VAL A 72 12.02 -6.86 -9.66
C VAL A 72 10.90 -7.09 -8.65
N PHE A 73 9.94 -6.16 -8.55
CA PHE A 73 8.83 -6.30 -7.63
C PHE A 73 7.77 -7.30 -8.09
N GLY A 74 7.73 -7.64 -9.39
CA GLY A 74 7.00 -8.80 -9.90
C GLY A 74 7.53 -10.10 -9.28
N LEU A 75 8.84 -10.33 -9.37
CA LEU A 75 9.50 -11.50 -8.77
C LEU A 75 9.33 -11.52 -7.24
N PHE A 76 9.51 -10.37 -6.59
CA PHE A 76 9.35 -10.24 -5.14
C PHE A 76 7.91 -10.55 -4.69
N ARG A 77 6.91 -10.07 -5.43
CA ARG A 77 5.50 -10.37 -5.16
C ARG A 77 5.25 -11.88 -5.16
N ASP A 78 5.88 -12.64 -6.04
CA ASP A 78 5.71 -14.10 -6.08
C ASP A 78 6.33 -14.80 -4.86
N ARG A 79 7.27 -14.14 -4.15
CA ARG A 79 7.78 -14.60 -2.85
C ARG A 79 6.82 -14.23 -1.70
N LEU A 80 6.14 -13.09 -1.79
CA LEU A 80 5.02 -12.75 -0.89
C LEU A 80 3.84 -13.71 -1.03
N LEU A 81 3.67 -14.36 -2.18
CA LEU A 81 2.59 -15.32 -2.41
C LEU A 81 3.05 -16.78 -2.37
N GLU A 82 4.25 -17.03 -1.84
CA GLU A 82 4.88 -18.34 -1.89
C GLU A 82 4.23 -19.38 -0.97
N SER A 83 4.18 -20.64 -1.45
CA SER A 83 3.69 -21.78 -0.67
C SER A 83 4.64 -22.22 0.44
N ASN A 84 5.95 -22.04 0.26
CA ASN A 84 6.94 -22.28 1.30
C ASN A 84 6.84 -21.19 2.38
N ARG A 85 6.35 -21.58 3.55
CA ARG A 85 6.09 -20.66 4.67
C ARG A 85 7.34 -19.93 5.16
N LYS A 86 8.54 -20.52 5.05
CA LYS A 86 9.78 -19.90 5.49
C LYS A 86 10.15 -18.75 4.57
N VAL A 87 10.09 -18.97 3.25
CA VAL A 87 10.37 -17.91 2.26
C VAL A 87 9.29 -16.84 2.30
N ASN A 88 8.02 -17.24 2.45
CA ASN A 88 6.92 -16.29 2.57
C ASN A 88 7.07 -15.34 3.77
N LEU A 89 7.35 -15.88 4.95
CA LEU A 89 7.59 -15.08 6.15
C LEU A 89 8.81 -14.16 5.95
N TYR A 90 9.90 -14.69 5.41
CA TYR A 90 11.11 -13.91 5.15
C TYR A 90 10.86 -12.76 4.17
N ALA A 91 10.06 -12.99 3.13
CA ALA A 91 9.70 -11.95 2.17
C ALA A 91 8.88 -10.82 2.84
N LEU A 92 7.95 -11.15 3.74
CA LEU A 92 7.20 -10.14 4.49
C LEU A 92 8.10 -9.29 5.40
N GLU A 93 9.12 -9.91 6.00
CA GLU A 93 10.10 -9.20 6.84
C GLU A 93 11.06 -8.35 6.00
N ALA A 94 11.56 -8.90 4.89
CA ALA A 94 12.39 -8.17 3.92
C ALA A 94 11.67 -6.94 3.35
N LEU A 95 10.36 -7.04 3.09
CA LEU A 95 9.56 -5.93 2.58
C LEU A 95 9.62 -4.71 3.50
N GLN A 96 9.64 -4.89 4.82
CA GLN A 96 9.71 -3.79 5.78
C GLN A 96 10.98 -2.95 5.57
N GLY A 97 12.13 -3.61 5.41
CA GLY A 97 13.39 -2.95 5.09
C GLY A 97 13.37 -2.25 3.73
N MET A 98 12.86 -2.93 2.71
CA MET A 98 12.77 -2.37 1.36
C MET A 98 11.87 -1.13 1.29
N VAL A 99 10.76 -1.11 2.03
CA VAL A 99 9.87 0.06 2.14
C VAL A 99 10.59 1.26 2.76
N ARG A 100 11.34 1.06 3.84
CA ARG A 100 12.14 2.12 4.48
C ARG A 100 13.21 2.71 3.54
N LEU A 101 13.83 1.85 2.73
CA LEU A 101 14.91 2.23 1.82
C LEU A 101 14.39 2.94 0.56
N LEU A 102 13.32 2.42 -0.04
CA LEU A 102 12.83 2.90 -1.34
C LEU A 102 11.74 3.97 -1.22
N LYS A 103 10.96 4.00 -0.12
CA LYS A 103 9.93 5.01 0.17
C LYS A 103 9.01 5.23 -1.04
N ASN A 104 8.70 6.49 -1.36
CA ASN A 104 7.78 6.88 -2.44
C ASN A 104 8.17 6.36 -3.84
N ASN A 105 9.39 5.86 -4.05
CA ASN A 105 9.74 5.18 -5.30
C ASN A 105 8.94 3.88 -5.51
N LEU A 106 8.33 3.32 -4.46
CA LEU A 106 7.43 2.16 -4.54
C LEU A 106 6.02 2.48 -5.06
N SER A 107 5.66 3.75 -5.22
CA SER A 107 4.32 4.18 -5.63
C SER A 107 3.79 3.44 -6.86
N GLY A 108 4.63 3.21 -7.87
CA GLY A 108 4.26 2.50 -9.10
C GLY A 108 3.89 1.02 -8.94
N VAL A 109 4.25 0.39 -7.82
CA VAL A 109 4.02 -1.05 -7.57
C VAL A 109 3.05 -1.33 -6.42
N LEU A 110 2.53 -0.29 -5.74
CA LEU A 110 1.62 -0.47 -4.59
C LEU A 110 0.36 -1.27 -4.91
N ASN A 111 -0.20 -1.09 -6.12
CA ASN A 111 -1.39 -1.82 -6.56
C ASN A 111 -1.16 -3.34 -6.67
N HIS A 112 0.10 -3.79 -6.77
CA HIS A 112 0.45 -5.20 -6.80
C HIS A 112 0.92 -5.69 -5.41
N LEU A 113 1.64 -4.84 -4.68
CA LEU A 113 2.17 -5.14 -3.35
C LEU A 113 1.09 -5.22 -2.28
N VAL A 114 0.22 -4.21 -2.18
CA VAL A 114 -0.79 -4.15 -1.10
C VAL A 114 -1.71 -5.36 -1.14
N PRO A 115 -2.31 -5.77 -2.29
CA PRO A 115 -3.09 -7.00 -2.35
C PRO A 115 -2.30 -8.24 -1.93
N ALA A 116 -1.03 -8.36 -2.33
CA ALA A 116 -0.19 -9.49 -1.95
C ALA A 116 0.04 -9.58 -0.44
N ILE A 117 0.04 -8.46 0.28
CA ILE A 117 0.14 -8.43 1.75
C ILE A 117 -1.22 -8.77 2.39
N VAL A 118 -2.29 -8.09 1.95
CA VAL A 118 -3.53 -8.03 2.74
C VAL A 118 -4.49 -9.19 2.47
N ASP A 119 -4.43 -9.81 1.28
CA ASP A 119 -5.43 -10.80 0.88
C ASP A 119 -5.30 -12.11 1.66
N ASN A 120 -4.07 -12.51 2.00
CA ASN A 120 -3.81 -13.82 2.62
C ASN A 120 -3.18 -13.73 4.02
N HIS A 121 -2.37 -12.70 4.31
CA HIS A 121 -1.51 -12.75 5.50
C HIS A 121 -2.17 -12.17 6.76
N LEU A 122 -3.05 -11.17 6.62
CA LEU A 122 -3.72 -10.56 7.76
C LEU A 122 -4.81 -11.44 8.40
N ASN A 123 -5.29 -12.45 7.67
CA ASN A 123 -6.18 -13.47 8.21
C ASN A 123 -5.43 -14.76 8.62
N SER A 124 -4.10 -14.76 8.57
CA SER A 124 -3.30 -15.93 8.91
C SER A 124 -3.39 -16.27 10.40
N LYS A 125 -3.59 -17.56 10.71
CA LYS A 125 -3.49 -18.07 12.09
C LYS A 125 -2.04 -18.14 12.58
N ASN A 126 -1.07 -18.07 11.66
CA ASN A 126 0.34 -18.00 12.03
C ASN A 126 0.68 -16.58 12.49
N ARG A 127 0.92 -16.42 13.80
CA ARG A 127 1.23 -15.13 14.42
C ARG A 127 2.46 -14.44 13.82
N ALA A 128 3.49 -15.20 13.41
CA ALA A 128 4.67 -14.61 12.80
C ALA A 128 4.34 -13.99 11.42
N VAL A 129 3.55 -14.69 10.61
CA VAL A 129 3.09 -14.18 9.30
C VAL A 129 2.19 -12.96 9.49
N TYR A 130 1.24 -13.03 10.42
CA TYR A 130 0.37 -11.89 10.75
C TYR A 130 1.18 -10.68 11.24
N SER A 131 2.14 -10.89 12.15
CA SER A 131 3.04 -9.85 12.67
C SER A 131 3.90 -9.24 11.56
N ALA A 132 4.48 -10.04 10.68
CA ALA A 132 5.29 -9.55 9.57
C ALA A 132 4.46 -8.75 8.55
N ALA A 133 3.23 -9.19 8.26
CA ALA A 133 2.31 -8.48 7.36
C ALA A 133 1.80 -7.16 7.94
N THR A 134 1.43 -7.14 9.22
CA THR A 134 1.07 -5.91 9.93
C THR A 134 2.25 -4.95 10.02
N GLY A 135 3.46 -5.45 10.27
CA GLY A 135 4.70 -4.67 10.20
C GLY A 135 4.94 -4.07 8.82
N ALA A 136 4.74 -4.83 7.74
CA ALA A 136 4.84 -4.31 6.39
C ALA A 136 3.81 -3.20 6.12
N LEU A 137 2.56 -3.35 6.59
CA LEU A 137 1.56 -2.28 6.51
C LEU A 137 1.95 -1.06 7.35
N CYS A 138 2.53 -1.23 8.55
CA CYS A 138 3.07 -0.13 9.35
C CYS A 138 4.09 0.66 8.51
N GLU A 139 5.05 -0.02 7.90
CA GLU A 139 6.12 0.61 7.13
C GLU A 139 5.60 1.34 5.90
N LEU A 140 4.59 0.80 5.22
CA LEU A 140 3.94 1.50 4.11
C LEU A 140 3.38 2.85 4.59
N VAL A 141 2.61 2.83 5.68
CA VAL A 141 2.02 4.05 6.27
C VAL A 141 3.08 5.06 6.72
N LEU A 142 4.18 4.59 7.31
CA LEU A 142 5.21 5.48 7.86
C LEU A 142 6.10 6.12 6.77
N ASN A 143 6.27 5.46 5.62
CA ASN A 143 7.28 5.86 4.62
C ASN A 143 6.71 6.33 3.27
N LEU A 144 5.39 6.26 3.05
CA LEU A 144 4.74 6.62 1.79
C LEU A 144 3.75 7.78 1.93
N ASP A 145 3.38 8.39 0.80
CA ASP A 145 2.26 9.33 0.76
C ASP A 145 0.94 8.62 1.14
N ASN A 146 0.46 8.93 2.33
CA ASN A 146 -0.79 8.42 2.91
C ASN A 146 -2.02 8.68 2.01
N SER A 147 -1.94 9.64 1.09
CA SER A 147 -2.99 9.89 0.09
C SER A 147 -3.14 8.76 -0.93
N LEU A 148 -2.02 8.14 -1.34
CA LEU A 148 -2.04 6.99 -2.24
C LEU A 148 -2.56 5.75 -1.50
N LEU A 149 -2.11 5.57 -0.25
CA LEU A 149 -2.52 4.44 0.58
C LEU A 149 -4.00 4.49 0.95
N LEU A 150 -4.55 5.67 1.20
CA LEU A 150 -5.97 5.87 1.53
C LEU A 150 -6.88 5.22 0.47
N GLU A 151 -6.63 5.49 -0.80
CA GLU A 151 -7.43 4.93 -1.89
C GLU A 151 -7.34 3.40 -1.91
N LEU A 152 -6.12 2.84 -1.85
CA LEU A 152 -5.91 1.39 -1.87
C LEU A 152 -6.54 0.70 -0.66
N PHE A 153 -6.35 1.25 0.54
CA PHE A 153 -6.91 0.69 1.78
C PHE A 153 -8.42 0.77 1.79
N CYS A 154 -9.02 1.90 1.38
CA CYS A 154 -10.45 2.01 1.28
C CYS A 154 -11.05 1.05 0.25
N PHE A 155 -10.38 0.83 -0.89
CA PHE A 155 -10.82 -0.13 -1.89
C PHE A 155 -10.76 -1.57 -1.34
N LYS A 156 -9.62 -1.99 -0.79
CA LYS A 156 -9.43 -3.34 -0.27
C LYS A 156 -10.29 -3.64 0.96
N ALA A 157 -10.49 -2.69 1.87
CA ALA A 157 -11.33 -2.88 3.05
C ALA A 157 -12.82 -3.13 2.71
N ARG A 158 -13.30 -2.70 1.53
CA ARG A 158 -14.66 -3.01 1.08
C ARG A 158 -14.84 -4.50 0.78
N VAL A 159 -13.83 -5.13 0.19
CA VAL A 159 -13.90 -6.52 -0.31
C VAL A 159 -13.35 -7.56 0.66
N LEU A 160 -12.45 -7.16 1.57
CA LEU A 160 -11.88 -8.05 2.58
C LEU A 160 -12.92 -8.44 3.65
N SER A 161 -12.55 -9.46 4.44
CA SER A 161 -13.32 -9.96 5.58
C SER A 161 -12.40 -10.27 6.76
N GLY A 162 -12.99 -10.52 7.93
CA GLY A 162 -12.24 -10.92 9.13
C GLY A 162 -11.30 -9.84 9.66
N GLN A 163 -10.14 -10.27 10.14
CA GLN A 163 -9.14 -9.39 10.74
C GLN A 163 -8.48 -8.47 9.69
N ALA A 164 -8.29 -8.96 8.46
CA ALA A 164 -7.75 -8.16 7.36
C ALA A 164 -8.56 -6.88 7.09
N LYS A 165 -9.90 -6.98 7.17
CA LYS A 165 -10.79 -5.82 7.02
C LYS A 165 -10.63 -4.84 8.18
N VAL A 166 -10.56 -5.34 9.41
CA VAL A 166 -10.37 -4.54 10.63
C VAL A 166 -9.06 -3.76 10.54
N ASP A 167 -7.95 -4.45 10.25
CA ASP A 167 -6.62 -3.86 10.18
C ASP A 167 -6.56 -2.74 9.13
N LEU A 168 -7.19 -2.91 7.96
CA LEU A 168 -7.22 -1.85 6.96
C LEU A 168 -8.11 -0.67 7.34
N ILE A 169 -9.26 -0.90 7.97
CA ILE A 169 -10.12 0.19 8.46
C ILE A 169 -9.35 1.04 9.48
N GLU A 170 -8.62 0.40 10.40
CA GLU A 170 -7.82 1.08 11.41
C GLU A 170 -6.63 1.85 10.84
N LYS A 171 -6.17 1.49 9.63
CA LYS A 171 -5.10 2.18 8.90
C LYS A 171 -5.63 3.28 7.97
N VAL A 172 -6.93 3.58 7.97
CA VAL A 172 -7.49 4.76 7.31
C VAL A 172 -7.23 5.99 8.18
N LEU A 173 -6.15 6.74 7.89
CA LEU A 173 -5.64 7.85 8.71
C LEU A 173 -6.43 9.15 8.54
N VAL A 174 -7.74 9.11 8.81
CA VAL A 174 -8.66 10.26 8.67
C VAL A 174 -8.16 11.48 9.44
N MET A 175 -7.70 11.30 10.68
CA MET A 175 -7.25 12.39 11.54
C MET A 175 -6.02 13.12 11.00
N GLU A 176 -5.14 12.40 10.31
CA GLU A 176 -3.90 12.96 9.76
C GLU A 176 -4.14 13.60 8.37
N LEU A 177 -4.92 12.93 7.52
CA LEU A 177 -5.12 13.33 6.14
C LEU A 177 -6.17 14.43 5.96
N TYR A 178 -7.24 14.41 6.75
CA TYR A 178 -8.37 15.32 6.52
C TYR A 178 -8.00 16.81 6.61
N PRO A 179 -7.19 17.28 7.59
CA PRO A 179 -6.79 18.69 7.64
C PRO A 179 -6.02 19.18 6.41
N ARG A 180 -5.36 18.26 5.68
CA ARG A 180 -4.53 18.58 4.50
C ARG A 180 -5.26 18.35 3.18
N ARG A 181 -6.12 17.33 3.11
CA ARG A 181 -6.79 16.86 1.89
C ARG A 181 -8.24 16.41 2.17
N PRO A 182 -9.13 17.32 2.61
CA PRO A 182 -10.47 16.95 3.05
C PRO A 182 -11.30 16.31 1.92
N GLN A 183 -11.24 16.86 0.69
CA GLN A 183 -12.00 16.30 -0.44
C GLN A 183 -11.59 14.86 -0.76
N LEU A 184 -10.30 14.54 -0.67
CA LEU A 184 -9.80 13.18 -0.92
C LEU A 184 -10.32 12.20 0.14
N VAL A 185 -10.26 12.60 1.42
CA VAL A 185 -10.77 11.76 2.52
C VAL A 185 -12.25 11.52 2.36
N GLU A 186 -13.03 12.55 2.06
CA GLU A 186 -14.47 12.40 1.82
C GLU A 186 -14.77 11.48 0.65
N GLN A 187 -14.08 11.67 -0.48
CA GLN A 187 -14.30 10.88 -1.69
C GLN A 187 -13.97 9.39 -1.51
N LYS A 188 -12.97 9.05 -0.69
CA LYS A 188 -12.49 7.66 -0.55
C LYS A 188 -13.05 6.96 0.70
N ALA A 189 -13.09 7.66 1.84
CA ALA A 189 -13.47 7.08 3.13
C ALA A 189 -14.99 7.05 3.37
N LEU A 190 -15.78 8.02 2.85
CA LEU A 190 -17.23 7.98 3.01
C LEU A 190 -17.86 6.77 2.32
N PRO A 191 -17.54 6.43 1.05
CA PRO A 191 -18.08 5.24 0.42
C PRO A 191 -17.69 3.94 1.16
N LEU A 192 -16.51 3.91 1.77
CA LEU A 192 -16.13 2.81 2.66
C LEU A 192 -17.07 2.78 3.87
N LEU A 193 -17.22 3.89 4.61
CA LEU A 193 -18.09 3.97 5.78
C LEU A 193 -19.51 3.51 5.46
N TRP A 194 -20.10 4.01 4.37
CA TRP A 194 -21.47 3.63 3.97
C TRP A 194 -21.61 2.12 3.73
N GLY A 195 -20.61 1.49 3.11
CA GLY A 195 -20.59 0.03 2.91
C GLY A 195 -20.27 -0.78 4.17
N LEU A 196 -19.81 -0.15 5.25
CA LEU A 196 -19.54 -0.78 6.54
C LEU A 196 -20.72 -0.65 7.52
N LEU A 197 -21.59 0.33 7.31
CA LEU A 197 -22.81 0.50 8.09
C LEU A 197 -23.79 -0.62 7.77
N GLY A 198 -24.60 -0.97 8.77
CA GLY A 198 -25.47 -2.14 8.75
C GLY A 198 -25.09 -3.17 9.82
N PRO A 199 -25.70 -4.36 9.77
CA PRO A 199 -25.51 -5.39 10.79
C PRO A 199 -24.07 -5.90 10.76
N SER A 200 -23.25 -5.38 11.68
CA SER A 200 -21.89 -5.82 11.94
C SER A 200 -21.73 -6.07 13.43
N SER A 201 -20.97 -7.10 13.79
CA SER A 201 -20.69 -7.45 15.18
C SER A 201 -19.17 -7.62 15.39
N GLY A 202 -18.75 -7.63 16.65
CA GLY A 202 -17.37 -7.90 17.02
C GLY A 202 -16.38 -6.80 16.61
N SER A 203 -15.22 -7.21 16.10
CA SER A 203 -14.11 -6.31 15.79
C SER A 203 -14.40 -5.37 14.62
N VAL A 204 -15.09 -5.83 13.58
CA VAL A 204 -15.47 -4.99 12.42
C VAL A 204 -16.36 -3.84 12.87
N HIS A 205 -17.36 -4.10 13.72
CA HIS A 205 -18.22 -3.05 14.27
C HIS A 205 -17.44 -1.98 15.05
N ARG A 206 -16.45 -2.40 15.86
CA ARG A 206 -15.58 -1.46 16.58
C ARG A 206 -14.73 -0.61 15.64
N ALA A 207 -14.13 -1.22 14.62
CA ALA A 207 -13.34 -0.50 13.62
C ALA A 207 -14.20 0.51 12.84
N THR A 208 -15.40 0.10 12.39
CA THR A 208 -16.38 0.99 11.74
C THR A 208 -16.78 2.15 12.64
N THR A 209 -17.01 1.87 13.93
CA THR A 209 -17.34 2.91 14.92
C THR A 209 -16.18 3.90 15.09
N SER A 210 -14.94 3.41 15.12
CA SER A 210 -13.74 4.26 15.20
C SER A 210 -13.60 5.16 13.97
N LEU A 211 -13.73 4.60 12.76
CA LEU A 211 -13.72 5.34 11.50
C LEU A 211 -14.83 6.40 11.46
N CYS A 212 -16.05 6.03 11.84
CA CYS A 212 -17.19 6.94 11.93
C CYS A 212 -16.92 8.11 12.88
N ARG A 213 -16.31 7.86 14.04
CA ARG A 213 -15.97 8.90 15.02
C ARG A 213 -14.88 9.83 14.50
N ALA A 214 -13.85 9.30 13.85
CA ALA A 214 -12.79 10.11 13.25
C ALA A 214 -13.36 11.04 12.15
N LEU A 215 -14.23 10.51 11.28
CA LEU A 215 -14.92 11.32 10.26
C LEU A 215 -15.84 12.36 10.88
N HIS A 216 -16.62 12.00 11.91
CA HIS A 216 -17.49 12.95 12.60
C HIS A 216 -16.70 14.06 13.31
N HIS A 217 -15.54 13.73 13.87
CA HIS A 217 -14.66 14.71 14.50
C HIS A 217 -14.14 15.73 13.48
N GLN A 218 -13.73 15.28 12.30
CA GLN A 218 -13.16 16.14 11.27
C GLN A 218 -14.21 16.94 10.47
N MET A 219 -15.32 16.29 10.08
CA MET A 219 -16.36 16.88 9.25
C MET A 219 -17.47 17.60 10.05
N GLY A 220 -17.60 17.28 11.35
CA GLY A 220 -18.70 17.77 12.18
C GLY A 220 -20.08 17.44 11.59
N PRO A 221 -21.01 18.42 11.54
CA PRO A 221 -22.33 18.25 10.93
C PRO A 221 -22.30 17.84 9.45
N GLY A 222 -21.20 18.12 8.73
CA GLY A 222 -21.03 17.77 7.32
C GLY A 222 -21.20 16.27 7.06
N LEU A 223 -20.78 15.40 8.01
CA LEU A 223 -20.95 13.95 7.87
C LEU A 223 -22.42 13.55 7.75
N ARG A 224 -23.31 14.20 8.51
CA ARG A 224 -24.77 13.95 8.45
C ARG A 224 -25.36 14.48 7.15
N GLN A 225 -24.87 15.61 6.65
CA GLN A 225 -25.29 16.16 5.36
C GLN A 225 -24.91 15.22 4.21
N SER A 226 -23.68 14.69 4.22
CA SER A 226 -23.26 13.68 3.24
C SER A 226 -24.13 12.42 3.32
N ALA A 227 -24.48 11.96 4.53
CA ALA A 227 -25.36 10.81 4.73
C ALA A 227 -26.79 11.02 4.20
N ALA A 228 -27.29 12.26 4.11
CA ALA A 228 -28.63 12.56 3.58
C ALA A 228 -28.78 12.21 2.08
N SER A 229 -27.66 12.10 1.35
CA SER A 229 -27.62 11.64 -0.04
C SER A 229 -27.66 10.11 -0.20
N GLN A 230 -27.64 9.37 0.90
CA GLN A 230 -27.55 7.91 0.95
C GLN A 230 -28.91 7.30 1.34
N PRO A 231 -29.11 5.98 1.19
CA PRO A 231 -30.35 5.33 1.61
C PRO A 231 -30.68 5.59 3.10
N PRO A 232 -31.97 5.65 3.49
CA PRO A 232 -32.37 6.00 4.86
C PRO A 232 -31.77 5.12 5.97
N SER A 233 -31.40 3.87 5.65
CA SER A 233 -30.69 2.97 6.57
C SER A 233 -29.34 3.53 7.01
N VAL A 234 -28.58 4.14 6.10
CA VAL A 234 -27.26 4.73 6.38
C VAL A 234 -27.37 5.83 7.44
N GLY A 235 -28.35 6.73 7.29
CA GLY A 235 -28.58 7.79 8.27
C GLY A 235 -28.98 7.24 9.65
N ARG A 236 -29.80 6.19 9.69
CA ARG A 236 -30.21 5.51 10.93
C ARG A 236 -29.01 4.89 11.65
N ASP A 237 -28.20 4.11 10.94
CA ASP A 237 -27.05 3.40 11.50
C ASP A 237 -25.96 4.38 11.95
N LEU A 238 -25.73 5.45 11.16
CA LEU A 238 -24.83 6.54 11.54
C LEU A 238 -25.28 7.23 12.83
N ASN A 239 -26.58 7.49 12.98
CA ASN A 239 -27.14 8.09 14.19
C ASN A 239 -26.97 7.19 15.41
N GLN A 240 -27.08 5.86 15.25
CA GLN A 240 -26.85 4.91 16.32
C GLN A 240 -25.38 4.94 16.79
N LEU A 241 -24.43 4.94 15.86
CA LEU A 241 -22.99 4.96 16.18
C LEU A 241 -22.54 6.31 16.79
N THR A 242 -23.11 7.42 16.32
CA THR A 242 -22.77 8.77 16.82
C THR A 242 -23.55 9.17 18.08
N GLY A 243 -24.74 8.61 18.30
CA GLY A 243 -25.60 8.87 19.47
C GLY A 243 -25.14 8.15 20.74
N THR A 244 -24.26 7.15 20.62
CA THR A 244 -23.68 6.44 21.77
C THR A 244 -22.64 7.34 22.45
N ARG A 245 -23.09 8.22 23.36
CA ARG A 245 -22.28 9.22 24.08
C ARG A 245 -21.26 8.58 25.04
N ARG A 246 -20.04 9.13 25.02
CA ARG A 246 -18.97 9.13 26.04
C ARG A 246 -18.64 7.80 26.73
N LEU A 247 -17.72 7.06 26.14
CA LEU A 247 -16.57 6.55 26.89
C LEU A 247 -15.35 7.24 26.30
N THR A 248 -14.50 7.75 27.19
CA THR A 248 -13.29 8.54 26.97
C THR A 248 -12.66 8.33 25.59
N LEU A 249 -12.34 9.43 24.89
CA LEU A 249 -11.28 9.43 23.89
C LEU A 249 -10.03 8.86 24.59
N GLY A 250 -9.83 7.55 24.50
CA GLY A 250 -8.50 7.01 24.52
C GLY A 250 -7.83 7.69 23.34
N ARG A 251 -6.87 8.55 23.66
CA ARG A 251 -5.98 9.26 22.76
C ARG A 251 -5.84 8.45 21.47
N ALA A 252 -6.24 9.01 20.33
CA ALA A 252 -5.88 8.42 19.03
C ALA A 252 -4.39 8.08 19.13
N PRO A 253 -3.94 6.90 18.68
CA PRO A 253 -2.53 6.59 18.75
C PRO A 253 -1.80 7.71 18.03
N ASP A 254 -1.03 8.49 18.80
CA ASP A 254 -0.04 9.41 18.28
C ASP A 254 0.77 8.63 17.22
N CYS A 255 1.38 9.30 16.24
CA CYS A 255 2.35 8.63 15.38
C CYS A 255 3.38 7.83 16.23
N ASP A 256 3.69 8.33 17.44
CA ASP A 256 4.50 7.63 18.45
C ASP A 256 3.88 6.33 18.99
N GLN A 257 2.55 6.19 19.06
CA GLN A 257 1.89 4.95 19.48
C GLN A 257 1.76 3.93 18.34
N LEU A 258 1.70 4.36 17.08
CA LEU A 258 1.91 3.44 15.95
C LEU A 258 3.34 2.89 15.99
N VAL A 259 4.33 3.74 16.23
CA VAL A 259 5.71 3.32 16.50
C VAL A 259 5.78 2.39 17.71
N THR A 260 5.11 2.74 18.83
CA THR A 260 5.11 1.91 20.06
C THR A 260 4.40 0.56 19.86
N PHE A 261 3.33 0.49 19.06
CA PHE A 261 2.62 -0.76 18.77
C PHE A 261 3.42 -1.66 17.81
N CYS A 262 4.09 -1.07 16.80
CA CYS A 262 5.00 -1.84 15.94
C CYS A 262 6.26 -2.25 16.76
N ASP A 263 6.77 -1.41 17.69
CA ASP A 263 7.87 -1.72 18.63
C ASP A 263 7.53 -2.79 19.68
N GLN A 264 6.32 -2.78 20.25
CA GLN A 264 5.88 -3.79 21.22
C GLN A 264 5.74 -5.17 20.56
N ASN A 265 5.39 -5.23 19.27
CA ASN A 265 5.39 -6.50 18.52
C ASN A 265 6.80 -6.93 18.08
N LEU A 266 7.77 -6.01 18.01
CA LEU A 266 9.19 -6.31 17.79
C LEU A 266 9.91 -6.74 19.07
N ARG A 267 9.56 -6.19 20.25
CA ARG A 267 10.15 -6.55 21.56
C ARG A 267 9.66 -7.86 22.16
N MET A 268 8.63 -8.49 21.59
CA MET A 268 8.21 -9.86 21.94
C MET A 268 9.02 -10.92 21.16
N ARG A 269 10.17 -10.55 20.58
CA ARG A 269 11.08 -11.41 19.80
C ARG A 269 12.37 -11.81 20.55
N ASP A 270 12.43 -11.58 21.86
CA ASP A 270 13.46 -12.15 22.74
C ASP A 270 12.84 -13.16 23.73
#